data_AF-A0A3D9UTG9-F1
#
_entry.id   AF-A0A3D9UTG9-F1
#
_cell.length_a   1.000
_cell.length_b   1.000
_cell.length_c   1.000
_cell.angle_alpha   90.00
_cell.angle_beta   90.00
_cell.angle_gamma   90.00
#
_symmetry.space_group_name_H-M   'P 1'
#
loop_
_entity.id
_entity.type
_entity.pdbx_description
1 polymer ?
#
loop_
_entity_poly.entity_id
_entity_poly.type
_entity_poly.pdbx_seq_one_letter_code
_entity_poly.pdbx_strand_id
1 'polypeptide(L)'
;MRLEEYLTVVYYEQRGCGRSGAPQDDNDYSINTLAGDLEELRKRLNINKVNLLGYSFGGQLCLEYALKYPEAVEKMVLQAPLLDDYDEVYNVQIEGFLKVTEGKMKEQISIISKSEISLKEKNNQVWNIVDTEVVDRLLFKNHEFAKLNRSLWEESHLNNTGEMSKVIFETKSIVPLIERINDLEQDTCVIVGVYDYNTGVEMSKRITSHMKNSKLVIFENSAHFPDIEETDNVCETIIEFLEI
;
A
#
# COMPACT_ATOMS: atom_id res chain seq x y z
N MET A 1 16.37 -14.36 7.13
CA MET A 1 15.40 -15.40 6.75
C MET A 1 14.60 -14.91 5.54
N ARG A 2 14.27 -15.76 4.55
CA ARG A 2 13.48 -15.35 3.38
C ARG A 2 12.26 -16.24 3.19
N LEU A 3 11.12 -15.66 2.81
CA LEU A 3 9.86 -16.40 2.62
C LEU A 3 9.96 -17.55 1.61
N GLU A 4 10.81 -17.41 0.59
CA GLU A 4 11.05 -18.43 -0.44
C GLU A 4 11.66 -19.74 0.10
N GLU A 5 12.22 -19.72 1.31
CA GLU A 5 12.72 -20.94 1.97
C GLU A 5 11.56 -21.82 2.50
N TYR A 6 10.38 -21.23 2.70
CA TYR A 6 9.20 -21.87 3.32
C TYR A 6 8.00 -21.98 2.36
N LEU A 7 7.97 -21.14 1.32
CA LEU A 7 6.84 -21.00 0.41
C LEU A 7 7.30 -20.87 -1.04
N THR A 8 6.43 -21.28 -1.96
CA THR A 8 6.49 -20.79 -3.33
C THR A 8 5.95 -19.36 -3.35
N VAL A 9 6.84 -18.38 -3.58
CA VAL A 9 6.46 -16.97 -3.70
C VAL A 9 6.27 -16.61 -5.17
N VAL A 10 5.12 -16.03 -5.49
CA VAL A 10 4.79 -15.60 -6.86
C VAL A 10 4.77 -14.07 -6.90
N TYR A 11 5.81 -13.49 -7.49
CA TYR A 11 5.86 -12.07 -7.82
C TYR A 11 5.26 -11.86 -9.21
N TYR A 12 4.33 -10.92 -9.35
CA TYR A 12 3.81 -10.53 -10.65
C TYR A 12 3.77 -9.01 -10.78
N GLU A 13 3.98 -8.56 -12.01
CA GLU A 13 3.90 -7.15 -12.36
C GLU A 13 2.48 -6.87 -12.84
N GLN A 14 1.79 -5.95 -12.15
CA GLN A 14 0.43 -5.57 -12.51
C GLN A 14 0.37 -4.96 -13.91
N ARG A 15 -0.82 -4.93 -14.52
CA ARG A 15 -1.08 -4.26 -15.79
C ARG A 15 -0.47 -2.84 -15.80
N GLY A 16 0.23 -2.49 -16.88
CA GLY A 16 0.93 -1.21 -17.01
C GLY A 16 2.20 -1.04 -16.17
N CYS A 17 2.61 -2.05 -15.40
CA CYS A 17 3.83 -2.03 -14.61
C CYS A 17 4.89 -2.97 -15.19
N GLY A 18 6.16 -2.56 -15.14
CA GLY A 18 7.28 -3.43 -15.52
C GLY A 18 7.18 -3.97 -16.95
N ARG A 19 7.14 -5.29 -17.06
CA ARG A 19 7.05 -6.06 -18.31
C ARG A 19 5.61 -6.34 -18.72
N SER A 20 4.63 -6.04 -17.87
CA SER A 20 3.22 -6.15 -18.21
C SER A 20 2.79 -4.96 -19.06
N GLY A 21 2.08 -5.24 -20.16
CA GLY A 21 1.65 -4.21 -21.10
C GLY A 21 0.72 -3.18 -20.45
N ALA A 22 0.89 -1.92 -20.87
CA ALA A 22 -0.08 -0.87 -20.57
C ALA A 22 -1.40 -1.12 -21.33
N PRO A 23 -2.56 -0.80 -20.73
CA PRO A 23 -3.82 -0.91 -21.44
C PRO A 23 -3.93 0.14 -22.56
N GLN A 24 -4.88 -0.08 -23.47
CA GLN A 24 -5.22 0.92 -24.49
C GLN A 24 -6.25 1.95 -23.97
N ASP A 25 -7.04 1.57 -22.97
CA ASP A 25 -8.02 2.42 -22.30
C ASP A 25 -7.62 2.55 -20.83
N ASP A 26 -7.50 3.78 -20.33
CA ASP A 26 -7.19 4.07 -18.93
C ASP A 26 -8.17 3.37 -17.97
N ASN A 27 -9.43 3.18 -18.35
CA ASN A 27 -10.43 2.49 -17.51
C ASN A 27 -10.05 1.04 -17.19
N ASP A 28 -9.14 0.43 -17.95
CA ASP A 28 -8.61 -0.91 -17.65
C ASP A 28 -7.66 -0.93 -16.44
N TYR A 29 -7.33 0.23 -15.86
CA TYR A 29 -6.69 0.32 -14.54
C TYR A 29 -7.70 0.25 -13.37
N SER A 30 -8.99 0.02 -13.64
CA SER A 30 -9.98 -0.12 -12.55
C SER A 30 -9.60 -1.25 -11.59
N ILE A 31 -9.92 -1.07 -10.30
CA ILE A 31 -9.75 -2.10 -9.26
C ILE A 31 -10.34 -3.45 -9.69
N ASN A 32 -11.51 -3.42 -10.34
CA ASN A 32 -12.18 -4.62 -10.81
C ASN A 32 -11.38 -5.38 -11.88
N THR A 33 -10.69 -4.65 -12.76
CA THR A 33 -9.81 -5.22 -13.79
C THR A 33 -8.55 -5.78 -13.15
N LEU A 34 -7.89 -5.02 -12.26
CA LEU A 34 -6.68 -5.47 -11.57
C LEU A 34 -6.91 -6.73 -10.72
N ALA A 35 -8.05 -6.80 -10.01
CA ALA A 35 -8.44 -8.01 -9.29
C ALA A 35 -8.75 -9.19 -10.24
N GLY A 36 -9.29 -8.90 -11.43
CA GLY A 36 -9.50 -9.88 -12.49
C GLY A 36 -8.19 -10.44 -13.04
N ASP A 37 -7.19 -9.59 -13.26
CA ASP A 37 -5.85 -10.00 -13.73
C ASP A 37 -5.20 -10.98 -12.73
N LEU A 38 -5.31 -10.71 -11.43
CA LEU A 38 -4.84 -11.62 -10.36
C LEU A 38 -5.58 -12.97 -10.40
N GLU A 39 -6.89 -12.95 -10.62
CA GLU A 39 -7.69 -14.19 -10.72
C GLU A 39 -7.31 -15.02 -11.95
N GLU A 40 -7.07 -14.37 -13.10
CA GLU A 40 -6.60 -15.06 -14.29
C GLU A 40 -5.21 -15.68 -14.08
N LEU A 41 -4.31 -14.95 -13.43
CA LEU A 41 -2.98 -15.47 -13.09
C LEU A 41 -3.08 -16.71 -12.20
N ARG A 42 -3.86 -16.65 -11.11
CA ARG A 42 -4.08 -17.79 -10.20
C ARG A 42 -4.62 -19.01 -10.96
N LYS A 43 -5.62 -18.81 -11.82
CA LYS A 43 -6.20 -19.88 -12.66
C LYS A 43 -5.17 -20.48 -13.62
N ARG A 44 -4.35 -19.67 -14.28
CA ARG A 44 -3.30 -20.15 -15.20
C ARG A 44 -2.22 -20.97 -14.49
N LEU A 45 -1.92 -20.61 -13.24
CA LEU A 45 -1.02 -21.38 -12.39
C LEU A 45 -1.65 -22.66 -11.83
N ASN A 46 -2.96 -22.89 -12.08
CA ASN A 46 -3.74 -24.01 -11.55
C ASN A 46 -3.71 -24.12 -10.02
N ILE A 47 -3.70 -22.97 -9.32
CA ILE A 47 -3.66 -22.90 -7.86
C ILE A 47 -5.08 -22.71 -7.33
N ASN A 48 -5.56 -23.58 -6.44
CA ASN A 48 -6.92 -23.48 -5.91
C ASN A 48 -7.12 -22.26 -5.00
N LYS A 49 -6.22 -22.08 -4.02
CA LYS A 49 -6.21 -20.97 -3.08
C LYS A 49 -4.81 -20.39 -2.91
N VAL A 50 -4.73 -19.11 -2.61
CA VAL A 50 -3.47 -18.40 -2.36
C VAL A 50 -3.50 -17.68 -1.01
N ASN A 51 -2.34 -17.58 -0.37
CA ASN A 51 -2.10 -16.52 0.61
C ASN A 51 -1.75 -15.25 -0.16
N LEU A 52 -2.37 -14.13 0.18
CA LEU A 52 -2.09 -12.85 -0.46
C LEU A 52 -1.17 -12.02 0.43
N LEU A 53 -0.15 -11.42 -0.18
CA LEU A 53 0.68 -10.39 0.43
C LEU A 53 0.52 -9.11 -0.38
N GLY A 54 -0.09 -8.10 0.22
CA GLY A 54 -0.40 -6.83 -0.41
C GLY A 54 0.29 -5.67 0.29
N TYR A 55 1.06 -4.88 -0.45
CA TYR A 55 1.74 -3.70 0.07
C TYR A 55 1.02 -2.41 -0.32
N SER A 56 0.71 -1.53 0.63
CA SER A 56 0.12 -0.21 0.39
C SER A 56 -1.16 -0.32 -0.47
N PHE A 57 -1.17 0.23 -1.68
CA PHE A 57 -2.23 -0.01 -2.67
C PHE A 57 -2.50 -1.50 -2.93
N GLY A 58 -1.48 -2.34 -2.97
CA GLY A 58 -1.61 -3.79 -3.06
C GLY A 58 -2.42 -4.39 -1.89
N GLY A 59 -2.41 -3.76 -0.72
CA GLY A 59 -3.29 -4.14 0.39
C GLY A 59 -4.77 -3.87 0.09
N GLN A 60 -5.09 -2.71 -0.49
CA GLN A 60 -6.43 -2.43 -1.01
C GLN A 60 -6.84 -3.46 -2.05
N LEU A 61 -5.96 -3.78 -3.01
CA LEU A 61 -6.22 -4.77 -4.05
C LEU A 61 -6.48 -6.17 -3.47
N CYS A 62 -5.76 -6.57 -2.42
CA CYS A 62 -6.01 -7.85 -1.73
C CYS A 62 -7.40 -7.90 -1.09
N LEU A 63 -7.81 -6.84 -0.41
CA LEU A 63 -9.15 -6.74 0.19
C LEU A 63 -10.24 -6.82 -0.89
N GLU A 64 -10.09 -6.09 -1.98
CA GLU A 64 -11.03 -6.08 -3.11
C GLU A 64 -11.07 -7.44 -3.82
N TYR A 65 -9.93 -8.10 -3.97
CA TYR A 65 -9.84 -9.45 -4.51
C TYR A 65 -10.54 -10.47 -3.60
N ALA A 66 -10.31 -10.42 -2.29
CA ALA A 66 -10.95 -11.32 -1.32
C ALA A 66 -12.47 -11.12 -1.26
N LEU A 67 -12.96 -9.89 -1.41
CA LEU A 67 -14.41 -9.62 -1.51
C LEU A 67 -15.01 -10.22 -2.79
N LYS A 68 -14.27 -10.18 -3.90
CA LYS A 68 -14.75 -10.65 -5.22
C LYS A 68 -14.60 -12.17 -5.40
N TYR A 69 -13.56 -12.75 -4.83
CA TYR A 69 -13.19 -14.17 -4.97
C TYR A 69 -12.83 -14.78 -3.60
N PRO A 70 -13.76 -14.81 -2.62
CA PRO A 70 -13.45 -15.24 -1.26
C PRO A 70 -12.94 -16.68 -1.17
N GLU A 71 -13.45 -17.57 -2.03
CA GLU A 71 -13.04 -18.97 -2.10
C GLU A 71 -11.62 -19.18 -2.66
N ALA A 72 -11.01 -18.15 -3.25
CA ALA A 72 -9.67 -18.19 -3.82
C ALA A 72 -8.58 -17.73 -2.85
N VAL A 73 -8.96 -17.21 -1.68
CA VAL A 73 -8.03 -16.65 -0.68
C VAL A 73 -8.02 -17.53 0.57
N GLU A 74 -6.83 -17.87 1.04
CA GLU A 74 -6.63 -18.63 2.29
C GLU A 74 -6.40 -17.66 3.46
N LYS A 75 -5.26 -16.95 3.48
CA LYS A 75 -4.95 -15.89 4.44
C LYS A 75 -4.45 -14.63 3.72
N MET A 76 -4.50 -13.48 4.41
CA MET A 76 -3.96 -12.22 3.89
C MET A 76 -2.91 -11.61 4.82
N VAL A 77 -1.83 -11.09 4.23
CA VAL A 77 -0.86 -10.21 4.88
C VAL A 77 -0.94 -8.86 4.18
N LEU A 78 -1.37 -7.84 4.91
CA LEU A 78 -1.53 -6.48 4.40
C LEU A 78 -0.46 -5.60 5.04
N GLN A 79 0.51 -5.15 4.26
CA GLN A 79 1.58 -4.28 4.76
C GLN A 79 1.30 -2.83 4.39
N ALA A 80 1.26 -1.97 5.40
CA ALA A 80 0.95 -0.55 5.30
C ALA A 80 -0.27 -0.24 4.42
N PRO A 81 -1.39 -0.99 4.52
CA PRO A 81 -2.49 -0.90 3.56
C PRO A 81 -3.19 0.46 3.58
N LEU A 82 -3.94 0.74 2.52
CA LEU A 82 -4.86 1.87 2.42
C LEU A 82 -6.27 1.41 2.00
N LEU A 83 -7.25 2.28 2.18
CA LEU A 83 -8.65 2.10 1.78
C LEU A 83 -8.99 2.94 0.54
N ASP A 84 -10.21 2.79 0.02
CA ASP A 84 -10.71 3.57 -1.13
C ASP A 84 -11.19 5.00 -0.79
N ASP A 85 -10.99 5.44 0.47
CA ASP A 85 -11.15 6.83 0.88
C ASP A 85 -9.82 7.59 0.80
N TYR A 86 -9.49 8.06 -0.41
CA TYR A 86 -8.23 8.75 -0.66
C TYR A 86 -8.13 10.12 0.00
N ASP A 87 -9.23 10.74 0.43
CA ASP A 87 -9.19 12.01 1.15
C ASP A 87 -8.52 11.84 2.53
N GLU A 88 -8.73 10.71 3.19
CA GLU A 88 -8.03 10.34 4.43
C GLU A 88 -6.52 10.20 4.19
N VAL A 89 -6.13 9.50 3.12
CA VAL A 89 -4.72 9.31 2.72
C VAL A 89 -4.05 10.65 2.44
N TYR A 90 -4.72 11.55 1.71
CA TYR A 90 -4.20 12.88 1.42
C TYR A 90 -3.94 13.67 2.71
N ASN A 91 -4.85 13.60 3.69
CA ASN A 91 -4.67 14.27 4.96
C ASN A 91 -3.49 13.70 5.76
N VAL A 92 -3.39 12.36 5.84
CA VAL A 92 -2.26 11.68 6.51
C VAL A 92 -0.93 12.13 5.91
N GLN A 93 -0.82 12.15 4.58
CA GLN A 93 0.40 12.59 3.90
C GLN A 93 0.73 14.06 4.17
N ILE A 94 -0.26 14.97 4.14
CA ILE A 94 -0.03 16.40 4.43
C ILE A 94 0.47 16.58 5.86
N GLU A 95 -0.14 15.90 6.83
CA GLU A 95 0.32 15.91 8.23
C GLU A 95 1.70 15.27 8.38
N GLY A 96 1.96 14.20 7.64
CA GLY A 96 3.25 13.53 7.53
C GLY A 96 4.35 14.48 7.08
N PHE A 97 4.12 15.20 5.97
CA PHE A 97 5.04 16.21 5.49
C PHE A 97 5.25 17.34 6.49
N LEU A 98 4.20 17.79 7.20
CA LEU A 98 4.36 18.76 8.30
C LEU A 98 5.25 18.25 9.43
N LYS A 99 5.25 16.93 9.70
CA LYS A 99 6.13 16.31 10.72
C LYS A 99 7.58 16.22 10.26
N VAL A 100 7.82 15.87 8.99
CA VAL A 100 9.17 15.59 8.47
C VAL A 100 9.86 16.80 7.80
N THR A 101 9.21 17.96 7.81
CA THR A 101 9.75 19.22 7.29
C THR A 101 9.96 20.28 8.37
N GLU A 102 10.88 21.19 8.07
CA GLU A 102 11.25 22.33 8.91
C GLU A 102 11.40 23.61 8.07
N GLY A 103 11.54 24.76 8.76
CA GLY A 103 11.80 26.05 8.13
C GLY A 103 10.75 26.48 7.09
N LYS A 104 11.23 27.11 6.01
CA LYS A 104 10.38 27.70 4.96
C LYS A 104 9.45 26.69 4.29
N MET A 105 9.91 25.44 4.11
CA MET A 105 9.08 24.40 3.47
C MET A 105 7.91 24.03 4.38
N LYS A 106 8.15 23.83 5.69
CA LYS A 106 7.07 23.59 6.66
C LYS A 106 6.06 24.73 6.71
N GLU A 107 6.53 25.97 6.65
CA GLU A 107 5.67 27.16 6.58
C GLU A 107 4.77 27.14 5.33
N GLN A 108 5.34 26.84 4.16
CA GLN A 108 4.59 26.70 2.90
C GLN A 108 3.55 25.58 2.98
N ILE A 109 3.92 24.40 3.47
CA ILE A 109 2.98 23.28 3.65
C ILE A 109 1.87 23.67 4.64
N SER A 110 2.19 24.41 5.71
CA SER A 110 1.17 24.88 6.68
C SER A 110 0.19 25.88 6.07
N ILE A 111 0.64 26.72 5.13
CA ILE A 111 -0.24 27.63 4.38
C ILE A 111 -1.16 26.82 3.46
N ILE A 112 -0.60 25.87 2.70
CA ILE A 112 -1.36 24.99 1.80
C ILE A 112 -2.41 24.19 2.60
N SER A 113 -2.03 23.60 3.74
CA SER A 113 -2.93 22.77 4.54
C SER A 113 -4.13 23.53 5.09
N LYS A 114 -3.96 24.83 5.39
CA LYS A 114 -5.01 25.74 5.90
C LYS A 114 -5.85 26.42 4.82
N SER A 115 -5.50 26.27 3.54
CA SER A 115 -6.28 26.86 2.44
C SER A 115 -7.67 26.24 2.30
N GLU A 116 -8.57 26.89 1.56
CA GLU A 116 -9.96 26.43 1.36
C GLU A 116 -10.14 25.52 0.12
N ILE A 117 -9.06 25.09 -0.52
CA ILE A 117 -9.10 24.16 -1.66
C ILE A 117 -9.35 22.71 -1.21
N SER A 118 -9.65 21.81 -2.15
CA SER A 118 -9.88 20.39 -1.85
C SER A 118 -8.64 19.69 -1.29
N LEU A 119 -8.81 18.60 -0.52
CA LEU A 119 -7.69 17.82 0.02
C LEU A 119 -6.77 17.28 -1.08
N LYS A 120 -7.34 16.79 -2.19
CA LYS A 120 -6.57 16.39 -3.39
C LYS A 120 -5.68 17.53 -3.90
N GLU A 121 -6.23 18.74 -4.04
CA GLU A 121 -5.46 19.88 -4.54
C GLU A 121 -4.39 20.35 -3.54
N LYS A 122 -4.69 20.33 -2.23
CA LYS A 122 -3.67 20.56 -1.18
C LYS A 122 -2.54 19.55 -1.29
N ASN A 123 -2.88 18.27 -1.40
CA ASN A 123 -1.91 17.19 -1.48
C ASN A 123 -1.03 17.34 -2.72
N ASN A 124 -1.62 17.60 -3.89
CA ASN A 124 -0.88 17.89 -5.12
C ASN A 124 0.11 19.06 -4.95
N GLN A 125 -0.33 20.17 -4.34
CA GLN A 125 0.55 21.32 -4.11
C GLN A 125 1.68 21.00 -3.14
N VAL A 126 1.45 20.20 -2.11
CA VAL A 126 2.50 19.74 -1.18
C VAL A 126 3.50 18.84 -1.92
N TRP A 127 3.03 17.84 -2.67
CA TRP A 127 3.90 16.95 -3.45
C TRP A 127 4.74 17.70 -4.49
N ASN A 128 4.25 18.81 -5.02
CA ASN A 128 4.99 19.64 -5.98
C ASN A 128 6.12 20.48 -5.37
N ILE A 129 6.15 20.67 -4.04
CA ILE A 129 7.17 21.51 -3.37
C ILE A 129 8.17 20.72 -2.53
N VAL A 130 7.87 19.47 -2.18
CA VAL A 130 8.77 18.60 -1.42
C VAL A 130 9.85 18.01 -2.34
N ASP A 131 11.06 17.89 -1.82
CA ASP A 131 12.17 17.25 -2.52
C ASP A 131 12.28 15.76 -2.18
N THR A 132 13.18 15.06 -2.87
CA THR A 132 13.41 13.63 -2.68
C THR A 132 13.78 13.27 -1.23
N GLU A 133 14.57 14.11 -0.55
CA GLU A 133 15.01 13.84 0.82
C GLU A 133 13.83 13.91 1.81
N VAL A 134 12.91 14.85 1.59
CA VAL A 134 11.66 14.96 2.35
C VAL A 134 10.75 13.76 2.11
N VAL A 135 10.63 13.31 0.86
CA VAL A 135 9.86 12.09 0.54
C VAL A 135 10.49 10.86 1.19
N ASP A 136 11.81 10.77 1.21
CA ASP A 136 12.51 9.68 1.89
C ASP A 136 12.20 9.68 3.40
N ARG A 137 12.15 10.85 4.05
CA ARG A 137 11.74 10.95 5.47
C ARG A 137 10.28 10.60 5.72
N LEU A 138 9.40 10.80 4.74
CA LEU A 138 8.00 10.39 4.85
C LEU A 138 7.86 8.86 4.85
N LEU A 139 8.68 8.19 4.03
CA LEU A 139 8.53 6.77 3.71
C LEU A 139 9.47 5.84 4.49
N PHE A 140 10.59 6.34 4.99
CA PHE A 140 11.61 5.56 5.70
C PHE A 140 11.98 6.22 7.03
N LYS A 141 12.15 5.40 8.07
CA LYS A 141 12.78 5.83 9.33
C LYS A 141 14.29 5.94 9.13
N ASN A 142 14.88 5.00 8.41
CA ASN A 142 16.32 4.91 8.18
C ASN A 142 16.72 5.36 6.76
N HIS A 143 17.51 6.43 6.69
CA HIS A 143 17.96 7.02 5.43
C HIS A 143 18.84 6.11 4.57
N GLU A 144 19.53 5.13 5.16
CA GLU A 144 20.34 4.19 4.36
C GLU A 144 19.44 3.22 3.57
N PHE A 145 18.30 2.80 4.14
CA PHE A 145 17.30 2.02 3.42
C PHE A 145 16.58 2.85 2.35
N ALA A 146 16.34 4.14 2.61
CA ALA A 146 15.83 5.04 1.58
C ALA A 146 16.78 5.12 0.38
N LYS A 147 18.08 5.32 0.61
CA LYS A 147 19.11 5.33 -0.45
C LYS A 147 19.18 4.01 -1.21
N LEU A 148 19.12 2.87 -0.50
CA LEU A 148 19.07 1.55 -1.12
C LEU A 148 17.85 1.43 -2.06
N ASN A 149 16.66 1.80 -1.57
CA ASN A 149 15.44 1.77 -2.36
C ASN A 149 15.54 2.67 -3.62
N ARG A 150 16.16 3.85 -3.51
CA ARG A 150 16.43 4.73 -4.66
C ARG A 150 17.38 4.08 -5.68
N SER A 151 18.43 3.43 -5.22
CA SER A 151 19.37 2.71 -6.09
C SER A 151 18.67 1.58 -6.86
N LEU A 152 17.81 0.82 -6.18
CA LEU A 152 17.02 -0.25 -6.82
C LEU A 152 16.04 0.32 -7.85
N TRP A 153 15.40 1.45 -7.54
CA TRP A 153 14.53 2.14 -8.49
C TRP A 153 15.29 2.58 -9.75
N GLU A 154 16.48 3.17 -9.59
CA GLU A 154 17.32 3.61 -10.71
C GLU A 154 17.77 2.42 -11.58
N GLU A 155 18.22 1.33 -10.94
CA GLU A 155 18.62 0.09 -11.61
C GLU A 155 17.47 -0.57 -12.36
N SER A 156 16.25 -0.47 -11.84
CA SER A 156 15.07 -1.06 -12.48
C SER A 156 14.72 -0.41 -13.82
N HIS A 157 15.18 0.82 -14.05
CA HIS A 157 14.80 1.67 -15.20
C HIS A 157 13.28 1.86 -15.36
N LEU A 158 12.51 1.64 -14.30
CA LEU A 158 11.08 1.84 -14.29
C LEU A 158 10.74 3.32 -14.13
N ASN A 159 9.64 3.71 -14.78
CA ASN A 159 9.07 5.04 -14.66
C ASN A 159 7.63 4.93 -14.15
N ASN A 160 7.26 5.82 -13.23
CA ASN A 160 5.89 5.92 -12.76
C ASN A 160 5.13 6.93 -13.64
N THR A 161 4.22 6.44 -14.49
CA THR A 161 3.41 7.29 -15.38
C THR A 161 2.28 8.03 -14.65
N GLY A 162 1.87 7.55 -13.47
CA GLY A 162 0.72 8.08 -12.73
C GLY A 162 -0.66 7.76 -13.35
N GLU A 163 -0.71 7.01 -14.45
CA GLU A 163 -1.97 6.69 -15.15
C GLU A 163 -2.88 5.79 -14.30
N MET A 164 -2.29 4.76 -13.69
CA MET A 164 -3.01 3.84 -12.81
C MET A 164 -3.60 4.58 -11.59
N SER A 165 -2.79 5.39 -10.89
CA SER A 165 -3.27 6.11 -9.70
C SER A 165 -4.35 7.14 -10.05
N LYS A 166 -4.25 7.80 -11.21
CA LYS A 166 -5.29 8.72 -11.68
C LYS A 166 -6.65 8.04 -11.78
N VAL A 167 -6.71 6.86 -12.38
CA VAL A 167 -7.96 6.10 -12.57
C VAL A 167 -8.49 5.59 -11.23
N ILE A 168 -7.62 4.98 -10.42
CA ILE A 168 -8.00 4.40 -9.13
C ILE A 168 -8.49 5.48 -8.18
N PHE A 169 -7.78 6.60 -8.06
CA PHE A 169 -8.12 7.65 -7.10
C PHE A 169 -9.32 8.50 -7.52
N GLU A 170 -9.75 8.39 -8.79
CA GLU A 170 -10.97 9.00 -9.31
C GLU A 170 -12.17 8.06 -9.26
N THR A 171 -11.95 6.77 -9.02
CA THR A 171 -13.00 5.77 -8.92
C THR A 171 -13.37 5.53 -7.45
N LYS A 172 -14.54 6.04 -7.03
CA LYS A 172 -15.09 5.75 -5.70
C LYS A 172 -16.12 4.61 -5.78
N SER A 173 -15.98 3.64 -4.89
CA SER A 173 -17.00 2.59 -4.68
C SER A 173 -18.29 3.22 -4.15
N ILE A 174 -19.44 2.66 -4.52
CA ILE A 174 -20.74 3.10 -3.99
C ILE A 174 -20.81 2.85 -2.47
N VAL A 175 -20.33 1.69 -2.04
CA VAL A 175 -20.17 1.32 -0.64
C VAL A 175 -18.68 1.36 -0.32
N PRO A 176 -18.23 2.18 0.64
CA PRO A 176 -16.82 2.27 1.02
C PRO A 176 -16.22 0.90 1.36
N LEU A 177 -14.96 0.67 1.00
CA LEU A 177 -14.27 -0.59 1.25
C LEU A 177 -14.31 -0.96 2.74
N ILE A 178 -14.15 0.01 3.63
CA ILE A 178 -14.18 -0.22 5.09
C ILE A 178 -15.49 -0.86 5.57
N GLU A 179 -16.62 -0.56 4.92
CA GLU A 179 -17.91 -1.15 5.30
C GLU A 179 -18.04 -2.57 4.76
N ARG A 180 -17.43 -2.85 3.60
CA ARG A 180 -17.47 -4.16 2.94
C ARG A 180 -16.56 -5.19 3.59
N ILE A 181 -15.40 -4.78 4.12
CA ILE A 181 -14.45 -5.73 4.72
C ILE A 181 -14.95 -6.39 6.01
N ASN A 182 -16.02 -5.89 6.62
CA ASN A 182 -16.68 -6.53 7.76
C ASN A 182 -17.15 -7.96 7.45
N ASP A 183 -17.42 -8.25 6.18
CA ASP A 183 -17.93 -9.55 5.73
C ASP A 183 -16.81 -10.54 5.39
N LEU A 184 -15.54 -10.12 5.38
CA LEU A 184 -14.41 -11.00 5.10
C LEU A 184 -14.16 -11.95 6.29
N GLU A 185 -14.01 -13.23 5.97
CA GLU A 185 -13.76 -14.31 6.94
C GLU A 185 -12.29 -14.75 6.97
N GLN A 186 -11.51 -14.36 5.97
CA GLN A 186 -10.10 -14.74 5.84
C GLN A 186 -9.27 -14.14 6.98
N ASP A 187 -8.47 -14.99 7.64
CA ASP A 187 -7.50 -14.53 8.63
C ASP A 187 -6.56 -13.52 7.98
N THR A 188 -6.38 -12.39 8.65
CA THR A 188 -5.62 -11.25 8.10
C THR A 188 -4.60 -10.71 9.10
N CYS A 189 -3.33 -10.69 8.71
CA CYS A 189 -2.29 -9.98 9.42
C CYS A 189 -2.07 -8.61 8.76
N VAL A 190 -2.21 -7.53 9.53
CA VAL A 190 -1.88 -6.18 9.10
C VAL A 190 -0.56 -5.77 9.73
N ILE A 191 0.41 -5.38 8.92
CA ILE A 191 1.76 -4.96 9.32
C ILE A 191 1.91 -3.47 9.01
N VAL A 192 2.41 -2.67 9.95
CA VAL A 192 2.69 -1.24 9.71
C VAL A 192 3.86 -0.76 10.57
N GLY A 193 4.66 0.17 10.05
CA GLY A 193 5.70 0.84 10.84
C GLY A 193 5.13 2.01 11.63
N VAL A 194 5.61 2.24 12.86
CA VAL A 194 5.12 3.34 13.71
C VAL A 194 5.43 4.73 13.14
N TYR A 195 6.40 4.82 12.23
CA TYR A 195 6.79 6.05 11.52
C TYR A 195 6.16 6.14 10.11
N ASP A 196 5.20 5.29 9.77
CA ASP A 196 4.49 5.40 8.50
C ASP A 196 3.66 6.68 8.47
N TYR A 197 4.16 7.68 7.74
CA TYR A 197 3.47 8.96 7.54
C TYR A 197 2.81 9.05 6.16
N ASN A 198 2.73 7.94 5.43
CA ASN A 198 2.11 7.86 4.12
C ASN A 198 0.67 7.33 4.20
N THR A 199 0.47 6.16 4.83
CA THR A 199 -0.88 5.61 5.08
C THR A 199 -1.29 5.72 6.54
N GLY A 200 -0.31 5.71 7.46
CA GLY A 200 -0.55 5.93 8.88
C GLY A 200 -0.98 4.68 9.65
N VAL A 201 -0.52 4.59 10.92
CA VAL A 201 -0.92 3.51 11.83
C VAL A 201 -2.43 3.45 12.07
N GLU A 202 -3.09 4.62 12.09
CA GLU A 202 -4.55 4.69 12.33
C GLU A 202 -5.36 4.04 11.20
N MET A 203 -4.89 4.10 9.95
CA MET A 203 -5.50 3.38 8.82
C MET A 203 -5.47 1.87 9.07
N SER A 204 -4.31 1.34 9.48
CA SER A 204 -4.14 -0.07 9.80
C SER A 204 -4.99 -0.50 11.00
N LYS A 205 -5.05 0.32 12.06
CA LYS A 205 -5.94 0.08 13.21
C LYS A 205 -7.40 0.02 12.78
N ARG A 206 -7.84 0.98 11.95
CA ARG A 206 -9.21 1.06 11.44
C ARG A 206 -9.58 -0.18 10.62
N ILE A 207 -8.69 -0.63 9.74
CA ILE A 207 -8.90 -1.89 8.99
C ILE A 207 -9.07 -3.06 9.96
N THR A 208 -8.13 -3.23 10.90
CA THR A 208 -8.18 -4.37 11.84
C THR A 208 -9.39 -4.34 12.78
N SER A 209 -9.90 -3.17 13.16
CA SER A 209 -11.08 -3.07 14.03
C SER A 209 -12.39 -3.44 13.34
N HIS A 210 -12.41 -3.48 12.00
CA HIS A 210 -13.59 -3.81 11.19
C HIS A 210 -13.57 -5.27 10.69
N MET A 211 -12.38 -5.85 10.52
CA MET A 211 -12.25 -7.24 10.10
C MET A 211 -12.53 -8.21 11.25
N LYS A 212 -13.27 -9.29 10.96
CA LYS A 212 -13.62 -10.33 11.95
C LYS A 212 -12.40 -11.05 12.52
N ASN A 213 -11.51 -11.48 11.62
CA ASN A 213 -10.35 -12.29 11.95
C ASN A 213 -9.08 -11.53 11.54
N SER A 214 -8.58 -10.65 12.43
CA SER A 214 -7.38 -9.88 12.13
C SER A 214 -6.42 -9.72 13.31
N LYS A 215 -5.14 -9.54 12.97
CA LYS A 215 -4.04 -9.21 13.88
C LYS A 215 -3.31 -7.99 13.35
N LEU A 216 -3.14 -6.96 14.19
CA LEU A 216 -2.25 -5.84 13.90
C LEU A 216 -0.85 -6.10 14.49
N VAL A 217 0.18 -5.89 13.69
CA VAL A 217 1.58 -5.91 14.12
C VAL A 217 2.21 -4.57 13.78
N ILE A 218 2.61 -3.83 14.81
CA ILE A 218 3.27 -2.53 14.68
C ILE A 218 4.76 -2.72 14.86
N PHE A 219 5.52 -2.26 13.88
CA PHE A 219 6.97 -2.32 13.84
C PHE A 219 7.56 -0.99 14.32
N GLU A 220 8.35 -1.03 15.39
CA GLU A 220 8.80 0.17 16.11
C GLU A 220 10.02 0.86 15.46
N ASN A 221 10.65 0.22 14.47
CA ASN A 221 11.86 0.71 13.82
C ASN A 221 11.74 0.90 12.30
N SER A 222 10.53 1.07 11.82
CA SER A 222 10.23 1.25 10.39
C SER A 222 9.14 2.29 10.17
N ALA A 223 9.10 2.79 8.93
CA ALA A 223 8.05 3.67 8.43
C ALA A 223 7.15 2.94 7.45
N HIS A 224 7.07 3.38 6.19
CA HIS A 224 6.17 2.80 5.19
C HIS A 224 6.66 1.44 4.68
N PHE A 225 7.96 1.12 4.81
CA PHE A 225 8.55 -0.14 4.31
C PHE A 225 9.13 -1.04 5.42
N PRO A 226 8.31 -1.60 6.34
CA PRO A 226 8.81 -2.55 7.34
C PRO A 226 9.58 -3.75 6.75
N ASP A 227 9.19 -4.23 5.57
CA ASP A 227 9.87 -5.35 4.88
C ASP A 227 11.31 -5.03 4.48
N ILE A 228 11.62 -3.75 4.23
CA ILE A 228 12.99 -3.29 3.93
C ILE A 228 13.73 -2.95 5.23
N GLU A 229 13.06 -2.27 6.17
CA GLU A 229 13.71 -1.70 7.36
C GLU A 229 13.89 -2.70 8.51
N GLU A 230 13.02 -3.72 8.59
CA GLU A 230 12.98 -4.75 9.63
C GLU A 230 12.75 -6.15 9.03
N THR A 231 13.43 -6.44 7.90
CA THR A 231 13.19 -7.62 7.03
C THR A 231 13.06 -8.95 7.77
N ASP A 232 14.01 -9.29 8.66
CA ASP A 232 14.00 -10.58 9.35
C ASP A 232 12.78 -10.70 10.26
N ASN A 233 12.47 -9.66 11.05
CA ASN A 233 11.31 -9.62 11.94
C ASN A 233 9.98 -9.67 11.15
N VAL A 234 9.92 -9.03 9.98
CA VAL A 234 8.76 -9.12 9.08
C VAL A 234 8.59 -10.54 8.55
N CYS A 235 9.67 -11.18 8.11
CA CYS A 235 9.61 -12.56 7.65
C CYS A 235 9.18 -13.51 8.78
N GLU A 236 9.70 -13.36 10.00
CA GLU A 236 9.27 -14.13 11.19
C GLU A 236 7.78 -13.95 11.45
N THR A 237 7.31 -12.70 11.46
CA THR A 237 5.89 -12.38 11.66
C THR A 237 4.99 -13.06 10.63
N ILE A 238 5.40 -13.05 9.36
CA ILE A 238 4.63 -13.67 8.28
C ILE A 238 4.63 -15.19 8.42
N ILE A 239 5.79 -15.80 8.69
CA ILE A 239 5.92 -17.26 8.86
C ILE A 239 5.10 -17.75 10.04
N GLU A 240 5.18 -17.06 11.20
CA GLU A 240 4.37 -17.38 12.38
C GLU A 240 2.87 -17.26 12.09
N PHE A 241 2.45 -16.22 11.38
CA PHE A 241 1.03 -16.01 11.04
C PHE A 241 0.51 -17.06 10.05
N LEU A 242 1.35 -17.45 9.08
CA LEU A 242 0.99 -18.47 8.10
C LEU A 242 1.08 -19.89 8.67
N GLU A 243 1.72 -20.09 9.83
CA GLU A 243 1.89 -21.37 10.53
C GLU A 243 2.72 -22.39 9.72
N ILE A 244 3.85 -21.94 9.16
CA ILE A 244 4.73 -22.72 8.26
C ILE A 244 6.16 -22.85 8.75
#